data_AF-A0A7X2TYT6-F1
#
_entry.id   AF-A0A7X2TYT6-F1
#
_cell.length_a   1.000
_cell.length_b   1.000
_cell.length_c   1.000
_cell.angle_alpha   90.00
_cell.angle_beta   90.00
_cell.angle_gamma   90.00
#
_symmetry.space_group_name_H-M   'P 1'
#
loop_
_entity.id
_entity.type
_entity.pdbx_description
1 polymer ?
#
loop_
_entity_poly.entity_id
_entity_poly.type
_entity_poly.pdbx_seq_one_letter_code
_entity_poly.pdbx_strand_id
1 'polypeptide(L)'
;MDSLGPITSNVSISPNPVAVNTIAALSATVDDATTGGSNVASAYYSINAVGPTQMLLTPSTAVTTQATATLAPFAQSNIYNVCVHGTDVPGNTGADACVLVPVYDPNGGFVTGSGQITSPAGADLLNASTAGPATFAFVSKYVSGNSSPTGNLQFKFKSGNLDFQSISMDWLVVTGQPRAIFRGTGTVNGTNLCNFEVDAWDGSFSGDDAFDLKITSCAGGGDRYNLPATAVTKGNIIIHK
;
A
#
# COMPACT_ATOMS: atom_id res chain seq x y z
N MET A 1 19.61 -13.83 32.07
CA MET A 1 19.37 -14.67 30.90
C MET A 1 18.46 -13.88 29.98
N ASP A 2 18.78 -13.91 28.70
CA ASP A 2 17.97 -13.27 27.68
C ASP A 2 16.65 -14.02 27.48
N SER A 3 15.56 -13.27 27.34
CA SER A 3 14.19 -13.79 27.22
C SER A 3 13.32 -12.99 26.24
N LEU A 4 13.89 -12.05 25.48
CA LEU A 4 13.15 -11.22 24.53
C LEU A 4 13.75 -11.40 23.15
N GLY A 5 12.90 -11.59 22.14
CA GLY A 5 13.39 -11.75 20.77
C GLY A 5 13.89 -10.44 20.14
N PRO A 6 14.70 -10.54 19.07
CA PRO A 6 15.23 -9.38 18.37
C PRO A 6 14.15 -8.45 17.79
N ILE A 7 14.45 -7.16 17.67
CA ILE A 7 13.60 -6.20 16.98
C ILE A 7 13.89 -6.28 15.47
N THR A 8 12.83 -6.45 14.67
CA THR A 8 12.92 -6.36 13.20
C THR A 8 12.47 -4.97 12.74
N SER A 9 13.23 -4.35 11.84
CA SER A 9 12.94 -3.02 11.30
C SER A 9 13.41 -2.87 9.85
N ASN A 10 13.09 -1.75 9.20
CA ASN A 10 13.51 -1.43 7.84
C ASN A 10 13.20 -2.53 6.81
N VAL A 11 12.06 -3.19 6.97
CA VAL A 11 11.57 -4.19 6.00
C VAL A 11 11.28 -3.49 4.69
N SER A 12 11.99 -3.89 3.63
CA SER A 12 11.94 -3.24 2.32
C SER A 12 11.96 -4.28 1.22
N ILE A 13 11.23 -3.98 0.14
CA ILE A 13 11.16 -4.80 -1.07
C ILE A 13 11.55 -3.93 -2.27
N SER A 14 12.37 -4.47 -3.16
CA SER A 14 12.86 -3.79 -4.35
C SER A 14 12.78 -4.70 -5.58
N PRO A 15 12.09 -4.29 -6.66
CA PRO A 15 11.31 -3.05 -6.78
C PRO A 15 10.06 -3.08 -5.88
N ASN A 16 9.50 -1.90 -5.56
CA ASN A 16 8.17 -1.76 -4.96
C ASN A 16 7.51 -0.52 -5.56
N PRO A 17 6.46 -0.67 -6.39
CA PRO A 17 5.68 -1.88 -6.66
C PRO A 17 6.43 -2.93 -7.50
N VAL A 18 5.91 -4.17 -7.53
CA VAL A 18 6.48 -5.31 -8.27
C VAL A 18 5.58 -5.66 -9.46
N ALA A 19 6.14 -5.95 -10.63
CA ALA A 19 5.35 -6.50 -11.73
C ALA A 19 5.15 -8.02 -11.55
N VAL A 20 4.00 -8.56 -11.96
CA VAL A 20 3.80 -10.02 -12.04
C VAL A 20 4.94 -10.69 -12.81
N ASN A 21 5.28 -11.92 -12.42
CA ASN A 21 6.33 -12.73 -13.03
C ASN A 21 7.75 -12.11 -13.00
N THR A 22 7.99 -11.14 -12.10
CA THR A 22 9.33 -10.60 -11.84
C THR A 22 9.82 -10.97 -10.44
N ILE A 23 11.14 -11.16 -10.30
CA ILE A 23 11.78 -11.37 -9.00
C ILE A 23 11.88 -10.05 -8.23
N ALA A 24 11.85 -10.12 -6.90
CA ALA A 24 12.08 -8.97 -6.03
C ALA A 24 13.08 -9.31 -4.92
N ALA A 25 13.86 -8.32 -4.49
CA ALA A 25 14.75 -8.45 -3.34
C ALA A 25 14.01 -7.99 -2.07
N LEU A 26 14.07 -8.79 -1.02
CA LEU A 26 13.59 -8.47 0.33
C LEU A 26 14.79 -8.23 1.24
N SER A 27 14.72 -7.17 2.06
CA SER A 27 15.71 -6.90 3.11
C SER A 27 15.06 -6.41 4.40
N ALA A 28 15.65 -6.73 5.55
CA ALA A 28 15.27 -6.20 6.86
C ALA A 28 16.47 -6.13 7.81
N THR A 29 16.46 -5.20 8.75
CA THR A 29 17.42 -5.16 9.86
C THR A 29 16.85 -5.95 11.04
N VAL A 30 17.63 -6.88 11.58
CA VAL A 30 17.29 -7.64 12.79
C VAL A 30 18.31 -7.30 13.87
N ASP A 31 17.84 -6.76 14.99
CA ASP A 31 18.67 -6.19 16.04
C ASP A 31 18.25 -6.67 17.43
N ASP A 32 19.14 -7.35 18.12
CA ASP A 32 18.93 -7.81 19.49
C ASP A 32 19.68 -6.97 20.53
N ALA A 33 20.35 -5.88 20.13
CA ALA A 33 21.22 -5.10 21.04
C ALA A 33 20.49 -4.51 22.25
N THR A 34 19.16 -4.34 22.16
CA THR A 34 18.34 -3.70 23.20
C THR A 34 17.32 -4.63 23.86
N THR A 35 17.10 -5.83 23.31
CA THR A 35 16.15 -6.82 23.81
C THR A 35 16.83 -7.94 24.61
N GLY A 36 18.05 -8.30 24.26
CA GLY A 36 18.78 -9.40 24.91
C GLY A 36 20.30 -9.29 24.88
N GLY A 37 20.84 -8.63 23.85
CA GLY A 37 22.26 -8.53 23.58
C GLY A 37 22.87 -9.83 23.04
N SER A 38 22.04 -10.78 22.64
CA SER A 38 22.44 -12.04 22.03
C SER A 38 22.71 -11.86 20.54
N ASN A 39 23.49 -12.76 19.96
CA ASN A 39 23.60 -12.82 18.50
C ASN A 39 22.26 -13.24 17.89
N VAL A 40 21.93 -12.68 16.73
CA VAL A 40 20.82 -13.14 15.90
C VAL A 40 21.20 -14.49 15.27
N ALA A 41 20.40 -15.51 15.51
CA ALA A 41 20.62 -16.86 15.00
C ALA A 41 19.98 -17.07 13.62
N SER A 42 18.79 -16.49 13.40
CA SER A 42 18.06 -16.65 12.14
C SER A 42 17.08 -15.51 11.91
N ALA A 43 16.68 -15.34 10.65
CA ALA A 43 15.56 -14.49 10.25
C ALA A 43 14.73 -15.21 9.20
N TYR A 44 13.43 -14.97 9.22
CA TYR A 44 12.47 -15.60 8.34
C TYR A 44 11.48 -14.59 7.80
N TYR A 45 10.96 -14.86 6.61
CA TYR A 45 9.84 -14.11 6.06
C TYR A 45 8.63 -14.99 5.79
N SER A 46 7.45 -14.36 5.79
CA SER A 46 6.20 -14.95 5.32
C SER A 46 5.50 -14.02 4.33
N ILE A 47 4.70 -14.58 3.44
CA ILE A 47 3.87 -13.84 2.48
C ILE A 47 2.42 -14.21 2.76
N ASN A 48 1.58 -13.24 3.13
CA ASN A 48 0.20 -13.45 3.56
C ASN A 48 0.07 -14.56 4.64
N ALA A 49 0.99 -14.55 5.61
CA ALA A 49 1.13 -15.57 6.65
C ALA A 49 1.44 -17.00 6.14
N VAL A 50 1.80 -17.16 4.86
CA VAL A 50 2.33 -18.42 4.31
C VAL A 50 3.85 -18.41 4.40
N GLY A 51 4.41 -19.48 4.99
CA GLY A 51 5.83 -19.59 5.33
C GLY A 51 5.99 -20.29 6.69
N PRO A 52 7.12 -20.11 7.39
CA PRO A 52 8.22 -19.18 7.12
C PRO A 52 9.27 -19.71 6.11
N THR A 53 9.91 -18.79 5.37
CA THR A 53 11.09 -19.06 4.53
C THR A 53 12.31 -18.35 5.09
N GLN A 54 13.44 -19.05 5.19
CA GLN A 54 14.66 -18.52 5.80
C GLN A 54 15.32 -17.42 4.94
N MET A 55 15.83 -16.40 5.60
CA MET A 55 16.62 -15.31 5.01
C MET A 55 18.12 -15.53 5.26
N LEU A 56 18.96 -14.96 4.40
CA LEU A 56 20.40 -14.89 4.58
C LEU A 56 20.76 -13.74 5.54
N LEU A 57 21.62 -14.00 6.52
CA LEU A 57 22.12 -12.99 7.46
C LEU A 57 23.50 -12.48 7.05
N THR A 58 23.72 -11.16 7.10
CA THR A 58 25.01 -10.52 6.85
C THR A 58 25.26 -9.36 7.83
N PRO A 59 26.29 -9.42 8.69
CA PRO A 59 27.11 -10.60 8.99
C PRO A 59 26.28 -11.71 9.64
N SER A 60 26.71 -12.97 9.48
CA SER A 60 26.18 -14.05 10.30
C SER A 60 26.73 -13.93 11.72
N THR A 61 25.96 -14.36 12.73
CA THR A 61 26.39 -14.39 14.15
C THR A 61 26.79 -13.03 14.73
N ALA A 62 25.93 -12.03 14.57
CA ALA A 62 26.07 -10.71 15.19
C ALA A 62 24.80 -10.31 15.93
N VAL A 63 24.95 -9.43 16.92
CA VAL A 63 23.83 -8.86 17.69
C VAL A 63 22.89 -8.04 16.80
N THR A 64 23.43 -7.42 15.75
CA THR A 64 22.66 -6.73 14.72
C THR A 64 23.10 -7.26 13.36
N THR A 65 22.14 -7.59 12.49
CA THR A 65 22.42 -8.15 11.17
C THR A 65 21.44 -7.64 10.11
N GLN A 66 21.88 -7.64 8.86
CA GLN A 66 21.02 -7.46 7.70
C GLN A 66 20.51 -8.83 7.25
N ALA A 67 19.20 -9.04 7.28
CA ALA A 67 18.54 -10.19 6.67
C ALA A 67 18.17 -9.86 5.22
N THR A 68 18.47 -10.76 4.27
CA THR A 68 18.10 -10.61 2.85
C THR A 68 17.54 -11.90 2.25
N ALA A 69 16.66 -11.77 1.25
CA ALA A 69 16.16 -12.88 0.46
C ALA A 69 15.77 -12.43 -0.96
N THR A 70 15.79 -13.36 -1.91
CA THR A 70 15.15 -13.16 -3.23
C THR A 70 13.77 -13.79 -3.18
N LEU A 71 12.73 -12.99 -3.40
CA LEU A 71 11.36 -13.46 -3.51
C LEU A 71 11.15 -14.09 -4.89
N ALA A 72 10.53 -15.27 -4.89
CA ALA A 72 10.06 -15.89 -6.12
C ALA A 72 9.02 -14.99 -6.80
N PRO A 73 8.89 -15.06 -8.15
CA PRO A 73 7.93 -14.22 -8.85
C PRO A 73 6.48 -14.43 -8.40
N PHE A 74 5.76 -13.33 -8.23
CA PHE A 74 4.32 -13.36 -7.96
C PHE A 74 3.55 -13.63 -9.26
N ALA A 75 2.73 -14.70 -9.27
CA ALA A 75 1.96 -15.10 -10.45
C ALA A 75 0.66 -14.31 -10.65
N GLN A 76 0.17 -13.62 -9.61
CA GLN A 76 -1.11 -12.92 -9.63
C GLN A 76 -0.94 -11.49 -9.13
N SER A 77 -1.62 -10.54 -9.77
CA SER A 77 -1.73 -9.16 -9.30
C SER A 77 -2.56 -9.11 -8.02
N ASN A 78 -1.99 -8.54 -6.96
CA ASN A 78 -2.63 -8.37 -5.67
C ASN A 78 -1.80 -7.44 -4.78
N ILE A 79 -2.32 -7.06 -3.63
CA ILE A 79 -1.52 -6.50 -2.55
C ILE A 79 -1.11 -7.64 -1.62
N TYR A 80 0.19 -7.91 -1.53
CA TYR A 80 0.73 -8.96 -0.67
C TYR A 80 1.27 -8.35 0.62
N ASN A 81 0.99 -8.97 1.76
CA ASN A 81 1.58 -8.61 3.04
C ASN A 81 2.83 -9.46 3.27
N VAL A 82 4.02 -8.84 3.30
CA VAL A 82 5.29 -9.55 3.54
C VAL A 82 5.80 -9.17 4.92
N CYS A 83 5.94 -10.17 5.79
CA CYS A 83 6.37 -9.98 7.17
C CYS A 83 7.71 -10.66 7.42
N VAL A 84 8.55 -10.04 8.23
CA VAL A 84 9.85 -10.56 8.65
C VAL A 84 9.94 -10.57 10.17
N HIS A 85 10.53 -11.62 10.74
CA HIS A 85 10.95 -11.66 12.14
C HIS A 85 12.33 -12.33 12.28
N GLY A 86 13.00 -12.02 13.40
CA GLY A 86 14.26 -12.62 13.80
C GLY A 86 14.11 -13.57 15.00
N THR A 87 15.06 -14.48 15.16
CA THR A 87 15.24 -15.31 16.36
C THR A 87 16.70 -15.24 16.83
N ASP A 88 16.92 -15.02 18.11
CA ASP A 88 18.25 -14.96 18.73
C ASP A 88 18.84 -16.36 19.01
N VAL A 89 20.09 -16.41 19.50
CA VAL A 89 20.76 -17.66 19.89
C VAL A 89 20.07 -18.40 21.07
N PRO A 90 19.57 -17.72 22.11
CA PRO A 90 18.72 -18.34 23.13
C PRO A 90 17.42 -18.98 22.61
N GLY A 91 16.95 -18.58 21.42
CA GLY A 91 15.74 -19.09 20.78
C GLY A 91 14.51 -18.22 20.98
N ASN A 92 14.65 -16.97 21.42
CA ASN A 92 13.54 -16.03 21.50
C ASN A 92 13.25 -15.42 20.13
N THR A 93 11.98 -15.41 19.74
CA THR A 93 11.51 -14.87 18.46
C THR A 93 10.91 -13.47 18.65
N GLY A 94 11.34 -12.54 17.80
CA GLY A 94 10.81 -11.17 17.75
C GLY A 94 9.42 -11.08 17.15
N ALA A 95 8.79 -9.92 17.29
CA ALA A 95 7.53 -9.62 16.59
C ALA A 95 7.75 -9.46 15.07
N ASP A 96 6.70 -9.76 14.29
CA ASP A 96 6.69 -9.51 12.86
C ASP A 96 6.74 -8.00 12.56
N ALA A 97 7.62 -7.61 11.64
CA ALA A 97 7.57 -6.33 10.96
C ALA A 97 7.11 -6.57 9.51
N CYS A 98 6.06 -5.87 9.07
CA CYS A 98 5.42 -6.13 7.77
C CYS A 98 5.43 -4.93 6.83
N VAL A 99 5.45 -5.21 5.53
CA VAL A 99 5.29 -4.24 4.44
C VAL A 99 4.27 -4.75 3.43
N LEU A 100 3.45 -3.84 2.89
CA LEU A 100 2.56 -4.15 1.77
C LEU A 100 3.30 -4.02 0.44
N VAL A 101 3.08 -5.00 -0.44
CA VAL A 101 3.69 -5.08 -1.78
C VAL A 101 2.59 -5.06 -2.82
N PRO A 102 2.39 -3.93 -3.52
CA PRO A 102 1.55 -3.89 -4.69
C PRO A 102 2.23 -4.68 -5.81
N VAL A 103 1.58 -5.76 -6.23
CA VAL A 103 1.97 -6.55 -7.40
C VAL A 103 0.99 -6.23 -8.53
N TYR A 104 1.47 -5.60 -9.60
CA TYR A 104 0.64 -5.18 -10.73
C TYR A 104 0.86 -6.05 -11.97
N ASP A 105 -0.18 -6.14 -12.80
CA ASP A 105 -0.10 -6.73 -14.14
C ASP A 105 -0.25 -5.61 -15.19
N PRO A 106 0.82 -5.23 -15.91
CA PRO A 106 0.74 -4.18 -16.94
C PRO A 106 -0.09 -4.60 -18.17
N ASN A 107 -0.38 -5.89 -18.34
CA ASN A 107 -1.26 -6.41 -19.38
C ASN A 107 -2.64 -6.80 -18.84
N GLY A 108 -2.87 -6.57 -17.55
CA GLY A 108 -4.11 -6.92 -16.87
C GLY A 108 -5.22 -5.88 -17.10
N GLY A 109 -6.21 -5.98 -16.22
CA GLY A 109 -7.38 -5.13 -16.23
C GLY A 109 -7.10 -3.64 -15.98
N PHE A 110 -8.17 -2.85 -16.07
CA PHE A 110 -8.18 -1.44 -15.72
C PHE A 110 -9.43 -1.06 -14.96
N VAL A 111 -9.45 0.13 -14.36
CA VAL A 111 -10.59 0.59 -13.56
C VAL A 111 -11.09 1.95 -14.04
N THR A 112 -12.41 2.09 -14.07
CA THR A 112 -13.11 3.35 -14.31
C THR A 112 -14.15 3.57 -13.21
N GLY A 113 -14.41 4.81 -12.85
CA GLY A 113 -15.49 5.09 -11.91
C GLY A 113 -15.88 6.55 -11.94
N SER A 114 -17.15 6.82 -11.69
CA SER A 114 -17.59 8.18 -11.41
C SER A 114 -18.80 8.13 -10.51
N GLY A 115 -18.89 9.07 -9.58
CA GLY A 115 -20.00 9.03 -8.63
C GLY A 115 -19.96 10.07 -7.55
N GLN A 116 -20.86 9.87 -6.60
CA GLN A 116 -21.01 10.64 -5.38
C GLN A 116 -20.85 9.72 -4.18
N ILE A 117 -20.20 10.22 -3.14
CA ILE A 117 -20.16 9.62 -1.80
C ILE A 117 -20.60 10.65 -0.77
N THR A 118 -20.84 10.20 0.46
CA THR A 118 -20.99 11.08 1.62
C THR A 118 -19.70 11.09 2.40
N SER A 119 -18.96 12.21 2.35
CA SER A 119 -17.78 12.43 3.17
C SER A 119 -18.18 12.58 4.63
N PRO A 120 -17.67 11.74 5.55
CA PRO A 120 -17.96 11.85 6.96
C PRO A 120 -17.12 12.94 7.63
N ALA A 121 -17.58 13.40 8.79
CA ALA A 121 -16.75 14.23 9.68
C ALA A 121 -15.46 13.48 10.04
N GLY A 122 -14.36 14.20 10.10
CA GLY A 122 -13.01 13.67 10.33
C GLY A 122 -12.27 13.20 9.08
N ALA A 123 -12.94 13.04 7.92
CA ALA A 123 -12.25 12.69 6.68
C ALA A 123 -11.39 13.85 6.15
N ASP A 124 -11.88 15.09 6.27
CA ASP A 124 -11.08 16.29 6.05
C ASP A 124 -10.25 16.58 7.31
N LEU A 125 -8.94 16.37 7.22
CA LEU A 125 -8.02 16.49 8.35
C LEU A 125 -7.75 17.95 8.79
N LEU A 126 -8.02 18.93 7.92
CA LEU A 126 -7.89 20.35 8.24
C LEU A 126 -9.21 20.95 8.73
N ASN A 127 -10.34 20.38 8.32
CA ASN A 127 -11.69 20.81 8.67
C ASN A 127 -12.49 19.64 9.24
N ALA A 128 -12.04 19.08 10.37
CA ALA A 128 -12.55 17.82 10.91
C ALA A 128 -14.08 17.79 11.20
N SER A 129 -14.74 18.93 11.38
CA SER A 129 -16.20 18.99 11.56
C SER A 129 -16.99 18.97 10.25
N THR A 130 -16.34 19.15 9.09
CA THR A 130 -17.00 19.18 7.79
C THR A 130 -17.40 17.77 7.34
N ALA A 131 -18.60 17.67 6.80
CA ALA A 131 -19.15 16.47 6.22
C ALA A 131 -20.06 16.85 5.04
N GLY A 132 -20.43 15.87 4.23
CA GLY A 132 -21.44 16.06 3.18
C GLY A 132 -21.04 15.44 1.85
N PRO A 133 -21.78 15.76 0.77
CA PRO A 133 -21.57 15.13 -0.52
C PRO A 133 -20.19 15.50 -1.10
N ALA A 134 -19.48 14.49 -1.58
CA ALA A 134 -18.29 14.65 -2.43
C ALA A 134 -18.48 13.87 -3.72
N THR A 135 -17.84 14.31 -4.80
CA THR A 135 -17.90 13.65 -6.11
C THR A 135 -16.54 13.21 -6.56
N PHE A 136 -16.46 12.06 -7.22
CA PHE A 136 -15.24 11.55 -7.82
C PHE A 136 -15.46 11.16 -9.28
N ALA A 137 -14.40 11.19 -10.07
CA ALA A 137 -14.33 10.57 -11.38
C ALA A 137 -12.90 10.13 -11.65
N PHE A 138 -12.71 8.90 -12.13
CA PHE A 138 -11.39 8.41 -12.45
C PHE A 138 -11.39 7.37 -13.57
N VAL A 139 -10.22 7.26 -14.18
CA VAL A 139 -9.77 6.12 -14.97
C VAL A 139 -8.31 5.87 -14.62
N SER A 140 -7.93 4.60 -14.48
CA SER A 140 -6.54 4.18 -14.35
C SER A 140 -6.33 2.92 -15.16
N LYS A 141 -5.35 2.94 -16.09
CA LYS A 141 -5.12 1.87 -17.06
C LYS A 141 -3.66 1.79 -17.47
N TYR A 142 -3.09 0.59 -17.52
CA TYR A 142 -1.83 0.39 -18.25
C TYR A 142 -2.09 0.43 -19.76
N VAL A 143 -1.30 1.24 -20.45
CA VAL A 143 -1.22 1.21 -21.92
C VAL A 143 -0.03 0.34 -22.31
N SER A 144 -0.21 -0.47 -23.35
CA SER A 144 0.82 -1.41 -23.82
C SER A 144 2.19 -0.74 -23.94
N GLY A 145 3.19 -1.34 -23.30
CA GLY A 145 4.58 -0.86 -23.29
C GLY A 145 4.93 0.12 -22.16
N ASN A 146 3.95 0.60 -21.38
CA ASN A 146 4.20 1.48 -20.25
C ASN A 146 4.41 0.67 -18.95
N SER A 147 5.37 1.10 -18.13
CA SER A 147 5.58 0.61 -16.77
C SER A 147 4.71 1.31 -15.72
N SER A 148 4.05 2.41 -16.10
CA SER A 148 3.15 3.20 -15.25
C SER A 148 1.80 3.37 -15.94
N PRO A 149 0.68 3.36 -15.20
CA PRO A 149 -0.63 3.54 -15.78
C PRO A 149 -0.83 4.97 -16.28
N THR A 150 -1.82 5.14 -17.15
CA THR A 150 -2.34 6.43 -17.59
C THR A 150 -3.76 6.60 -17.06
N GLY A 151 -4.22 7.85 -17.08
CA GLY A 151 -5.58 8.19 -16.70
C GLY A 151 -5.64 9.47 -15.87
N ASN A 152 -6.74 9.61 -15.14
CA ASN A 152 -6.98 10.78 -14.30
C ASN A 152 -7.81 10.39 -13.07
N LEU A 153 -7.64 11.13 -11.99
CA LEU A 153 -8.51 11.18 -10.83
C LEU A 153 -8.91 12.65 -10.61
N GLN A 154 -10.20 12.87 -10.45
CA GLN A 154 -10.77 14.12 -9.94
C GLN A 154 -11.61 13.81 -8.72
N PHE A 155 -11.43 14.59 -7.66
CA PHE A 155 -12.23 14.49 -6.44
C PHE A 155 -12.60 15.89 -5.95
N LYS A 156 -13.89 16.12 -5.69
CA LYS A 156 -14.40 17.41 -5.23
C LYS A 156 -15.23 17.25 -3.97
N PHE A 157 -14.77 17.86 -2.89
CA PHE A 157 -15.48 17.99 -1.64
C PHE A 157 -15.69 19.48 -1.33
N LYS A 158 -16.86 19.99 -1.73
CA LYS A 158 -17.18 21.43 -1.66
C LYS A 158 -17.20 21.95 -0.22
N SER A 159 -17.75 21.18 0.72
CA SER A 159 -17.84 21.59 2.13
C SER A 159 -16.48 21.82 2.79
N GLY A 160 -15.43 21.10 2.34
CA GLY A 160 -14.05 21.23 2.82
C GLY A 160 -13.15 22.10 1.93
N ASN A 161 -13.72 22.80 0.94
CA ASN A 161 -12.98 23.56 -0.08
C ASN A 161 -11.80 22.76 -0.68
N LEU A 162 -12.08 21.51 -1.08
CA LEU A 162 -11.09 20.57 -1.57
C LEU A 162 -11.47 20.15 -3.00
N ASP A 163 -10.66 20.59 -3.96
CA ASP A 163 -10.64 20.11 -5.34
C ASP A 163 -9.29 19.42 -5.59
N PHE A 164 -9.30 18.11 -5.79
CA PHE A 164 -8.10 17.32 -6.05
C PHE A 164 -8.09 16.84 -7.50
N GLN A 165 -6.94 17.01 -8.16
CA GLN A 165 -6.71 16.52 -9.51
C GLN A 165 -5.36 15.81 -9.61
N SER A 166 -5.35 14.57 -10.09
CA SER A 166 -4.13 13.82 -10.36
C SER A 166 -3.30 14.48 -11.47
N ILE A 167 -1.98 14.35 -11.34
CA ILE A 167 -0.99 14.71 -12.36
C ILE A 167 -0.34 13.43 -12.92
N SER A 168 -0.03 12.46 -12.07
CA SER A 168 0.55 11.17 -12.45
C SER A 168 -0.25 10.00 -11.87
N MET A 169 -0.05 8.83 -12.47
CA MET A 169 -0.40 7.54 -11.87
C MET A 169 0.91 6.76 -11.74
N ASP A 170 1.21 6.26 -10.54
CA ASP A 170 2.46 5.57 -10.26
C ASP A 170 2.28 4.07 -10.56
N TRP A 171 1.18 3.50 -10.09
CA TRP A 171 0.81 2.11 -10.32
C TRP A 171 -0.69 1.85 -10.13
N LEU A 172 -1.14 0.72 -10.66
CA LEU A 172 -2.49 0.19 -10.53
C LEU A 172 -2.40 -1.32 -10.26
N VAL A 173 -3.11 -1.80 -9.24
CA VAL A 173 -3.31 -3.21 -8.97
C VAL A 173 -4.78 -3.52 -9.12
N VAL A 174 -5.14 -4.22 -10.20
CA VAL A 174 -6.43 -4.92 -10.29
C VAL A 174 -6.25 -6.28 -9.63
N THR A 175 -6.99 -6.52 -8.54
CA THR A 175 -6.85 -7.75 -7.75
C THR A 175 -7.61 -8.92 -8.39
N GLY A 176 -7.46 -10.13 -7.83
CA GLY A 176 -8.31 -11.27 -8.19
C GLY A 176 -9.80 -11.07 -7.89
N GLN A 177 -10.15 -10.13 -7.00
CA GLN A 177 -11.51 -9.75 -6.66
C GLN A 177 -11.98 -8.55 -7.51
N PRO A 178 -13.27 -8.17 -7.49
CA PRO A 178 -13.77 -6.91 -8.06
C PRO A 178 -13.29 -5.69 -7.25
N ARG A 179 -11.97 -5.57 -7.08
CA ARG A 179 -11.28 -4.50 -6.35
C ARG A 179 -10.02 -4.07 -7.09
N ALA A 180 -9.82 -2.76 -7.19
CA ALA A 180 -8.65 -2.15 -7.79
C ALA A 180 -8.07 -1.06 -6.88
N ILE A 181 -6.76 -1.08 -6.66
CA ILE A 181 -6.04 -0.05 -5.90
C ILE A 181 -5.12 0.67 -6.86
N PHE A 182 -5.08 2.00 -6.82
CA PHE A 182 -4.11 2.77 -7.59
C PHE A 182 -3.61 3.98 -6.83
N ARG A 183 -2.38 4.38 -7.15
CA ARG A 183 -1.70 5.52 -6.54
C ARG A 183 -1.13 6.46 -7.58
N GLY A 184 -0.85 7.67 -7.15
CA GLY A 184 -0.15 8.66 -7.95
C GLY A 184 0.08 9.94 -7.18
N THR A 185 0.40 10.98 -7.93
CA THR A 185 0.52 12.34 -7.41
C THR A 185 -0.53 13.24 -8.04
N GLY A 186 -0.92 14.30 -7.32
CA GLY A 186 -1.85 15.29 -7.81
C GLY A 186 -1.78 16.58 -7.00
N THR A 187 -2.63 17.54 -7.32
CA THR A 187 -2.68 18.80 -6.58
C THR A 187 -4.00 18.98 -5.87
N VAL A 188 -3.93 19.53 -4.65
CA VAL A 188 -5.08 20.12 -3.97
C VAL A 188 -5.18 21.59 -4.39
N ASN A 189 -6.35 21.98 -4.89
CA ASN A 189 -6.69 23.33 -5.33
C ASN A 189 -5.68 23.92 -6.33
N GLY A 190 -5.05 23.07 -7.15
CA GLY A 190 -4.14 23.46 -8.23
C GLY A 190 -2.72 23.88 -7.80
N THR A 191 -2.38 23.82 -6.51
CA THR A 191 -1.09 24.35 -6.02
C THR A 191 -0.28 23.36 -5.18
N ASN A 192 -0.93 22.65 -4.26
CA ASN A 192 -0.22 21.80 -3.30
C ASN A 192 -0.10 20.38 -3.84
N LEU A 193 1.11 19.99 -4.24
CA LEU A 193 1.40 18.62 -4.68
C LEU A 193 1.22 17.64 -3.52
N CYS A 194 0.43 16.59 -3.70
CA CYS A 194 0.20 15.55 -2.70
C CYS A 194 0.25 14.18 -3.37
N ASN A 195 0.50 13.16 -2.57
CA ASN A 195 0.28 11.78 -2.97
C ASN A 195 -1.21 11.44 -2.82
N PHE A 196 -1.69 10.49 -3.61
CA PHE A 196 -3.01 9.90 -3.38
C PHE A 196 -2.98 8.38 -3.50
N GLU A 197 -3.92 7.74 -2.81
CA GLU A 197 -4.28 6.34 -2.98
C GLU A 197 -5.79 6.24 -3.08
N VAL A 198 -6.27 5.51 -4.09
CA VAL A 198 -7.66 5.08 -4.21
C VAL A 198 -7.72 3.58 -4.07
N ASP A 199 -8.70 3.11 -3.28
CA ASP A 199 -9.14 1.73 -3.26
C ASP A 199 -10.61 1.67 -3.70
N ALA A 200 -10.83 1.07 -4.86
CA ALA A 200 -12.09 1.06 -5.59
C ALA A 200 -12.66 -0.36 -5.62
N TRP A 201 -13.93 -0.48 -5.21
CA TRP A 201 -14.67 -1.74 -5.15
C TRP A 201 -15.82 -1.68 -6.16
N ASP A 202 -15.94 -2.70 -7.01
CA ASP A 202 -16.99 -2.89 -8.02
C ASP A 202 -17.97 -3.96 -7.49
N GLY A 203 -19.07 -3.53 -6.87
CA GLY A 203 -20.11 -4.39 -6.31
C GLY A 203 -19.65 -5.36 -5.21
N SER A 204 -18.50 -5.11 -4.59
CA SER A 204 -17.85 -6.07 -3.67
C SER A 204 -17.67 -5.55 -2.25
N PHE A 205 -18.09 -4.32 -1.95
CA PHE A 205 -18.14 -3.80 -0.60
C PHE A 205 -19.55 -4.00 -0.02
N SER A 206 -19.76 -5.13 0.67
CA SER A 206 -21.09 -5.55 1.14
C SER A 206 -22.17 -5.62 0.05
N GLY A 207 -21.76 -5.81 -1.22
CA GLY A 207 -22.64 -5.85 -2.38
C GLY A 207 -22.76 -4.53 -3.15
N ASP A 208 -22.18 -3.45 -2.64
CA ASP A 208 -22.18 -2.13 -3.28
C ASP A 208 -20.80 -1.79 -3.88
N ASP A 209 -20.80 -0.79 -4.76
CA ASP A 209 -19.60 -0.06 -5.13
C ASP A 209 -19.11 0.78 -3.95
N ALA A 210 -17.80 0.82 -3.72
CA ALA A 210 -17.21 1.66 -2.69
C ALA A 210 -15.94 2.36 -3.16
N PHE A 211 -15.74 3.56 -2.62
CA PHE A 211 -14.62 4.43 -2.90
C PHE A 211 -13.94 4.82 -1.59
N ASP A 212 -12.67 4.46 -1.45
CA ASP A 212 -11.74 4.96 -0.44
C ASP A 212 -10.77 5.94 -1.12
N LEU A 213 -10.42 7.02 -0.43
CA LEU A 213 -9.44 7.98 -0.92
C LEU A 213 -8.59 8.52 0.22
N LYS A 214 -7.27 8.40 0.05
CA LYS A 214 -6.28 9.11 0.86
C LYS A 214 -5.58 10.16 0.02
N ILE A 215 -5.41 11.35 0.58
CA ILE A 215 -4.56 12.42 0.04
C ILE A 215 -3.56 12.79 1.13
N THR A 216 -2.29 12.47 0.89
CA THR A 216 -1.24 12.46 1.92
C THR A 216 0.00 13.21 1.47
N SER A 217 0.91 13.46 2.41
CA SER A 217 2.26 13.98 2.10
C SER A 217 2.25 15.23 1.22
N CYS A 218 1.37 16.19 1.51
CA CYS A 218 1.24 17.39 0.71
C CYS A 218 2.47 18.31 0.83
N ALA A 219 2.87 19.00 -0.24
CA ALA A 219 3.95 19.97 -0.17
C ALA A 219 3.60 21.07 0.84
N GLY A 220 4.42 21.24 1.88
CA GLY A 220 4.21 22.23 2.94
C GLY A 220 3.13 21.87 3.97
N GLY A 221 2.57 20.65 3.95
CA GLY A 221 1.55 20.19 4.91
C GLY A 221 1.55 18.66 5.05
N GLY A 222 1.07 18.13 6.18
CA GLY A 222 0.95 16.68 6.36
C GLY A 222 -0.14 16.06 5.47
N ASP A 223 -0.88 15.12 6.02
CA ASP A 223 -2.00 14.51 5.32
C ASP A 223 -3.19 15.47 5.22
N ARG A 224 -3.90 15.44 4.09
CA ARG A 224 -5.00 16.36 3.80
C ARG A 224 -6.37 15.71 3.97
N TYR A 225 -6.54 14.48 3.53
CA TYR A 225 -7.84 13.83 3.45
C TYR A 225 -7.72 12.31 3.59
N ASN A 226 -8.60 11.70 4.37
CA ASN A 226 -8.63 10.26 4.62
C ASN A 226 -10.10 9.78 4.67
N LEU A 227 -10.62 9.37 3.52
CA LEU A 227 -11.94 8.78 3.38
C LEU A 227 -11.81 7.26 3.45
N PRO A 228 -12.29 6.60 4.51
CA PRO A 228 -12.36 5.14 4.54
C PRO A 228 -13.31 4.65 3.44
N ALA A 229 -13.18 3.39 3.02
CA ALA A 229 -14.09 2.74 2.08
C ALA A 229 -15.57 3.11 2.36
N THR A 230 -16.14 3.89 1.45
CA THR A 230 -17.47 4.47 1.59
C THR A 230 -18.31 4.10 0.37
N ALA A 231 -19.53 3.61 0.62
CA ALA A 231 -20.45 3.22 -0.45
C ALA A 231 -20.77 4.39 -1.39
N VAL A 232 -20.78 4.11 -2.69
CA VAL A 232 -21.15 5.06 -3.74
C VAL A 232 -22.66 5.28 -3.69
N THR A 233 -23.09 6.53 -3.48
CA THR A 233 -24.51 6.87 -3.36
C THR A 233 -25.16 7.18 -4.70
N LYS A 234 -24.35 7.54 -5.71
CA LYS A 234 -24.77 7.76 -7.12
C LYS A 234 -23.61 7.47 -8.06
N GLY A 235 -23.91 6.97 -9.25
CA GLY A 235 -22.90 6.57 -10.23
C GLY A 235 -22.45 5.13 -9.98
N ASN A 236 -21.30 4.77 -10.53
CA ASN A 236 -20.77 3.41 -10.43
C ASN A 236 -19.25 3.36 -10.65
N ILE A 237 -18.67 2.25 -10.21
CA ILE A 237 -17.30 1.81 -10.47
C ILE A 237 -17.38 0.57 -11.36
N ILE A 238 -16.44 0.42 -12.28
CA ILE A 238 -16.32 -0.76 -13.14
C ILE A 238 -14.86 -1.18 -13.18
N ILE A 239 -14.61 -2.45 -12.86
CA ILE A 239 -13.33 -3.10 -13.05
C ILE A 239 -13.40 -3.95 -14.30
N HIS A 240 -12.59 -3.56 -15.28
CA HIS A 240 -12.47 -4.25 -16.56
C HIS A 240 -11.34 -5.26 -16.43
N LYS A 241 -11.62 -6.54 -16.68
CA LYS A 241 -10.64 -7.63 -16.63
C LYS A 241 -10.22 -8.08 -18.03
#